data_AF-A0AA96W043-F1
#
_entry.id   AF-A0AA96W043-F1
#
_cell.length_a   1.000
_cell.length_b   1.000
_cell.length_c   1.000
_cell.angle_alpha   90.00
_cell.angle_beta   90.00
_cell.angle_gamma   90.00
#
_symmetry.space_group_name_H-M   'P 1'
#
loop_
_entity.id
_entity.type
_entity.pdbx_description
1 polymer ?
#
loop_
_entity_poly.entity_id
_entity_poly.type
_entity_poly.pdbx_seq_one_letter_code
_entity_poly.pdbx_strand_id
1 'polypeptide(L)'
;MPSSSVRPEVVLLITDLDLARHEDPSRCYHLDGHPFTTAEHQLLSTMTPAEIAAAKAQMRLEDEWERELDAMKDAFVELLMKYFARLPKGSVVSDAVAIMTDEDRTEYERLVKIVTAQDTMEYLAEHSEN
;
A
#
# COMPACT_ATOMS: atom_id res chain seq x y z
N MET A 1 -15.52 2.77 -32.99
CA MET A 1 -15.10 2.10 -31.74
C MET A 1 -15.69 2.88 -30.59
N PRO A 2 -16.44 2.28 -29.65
CA PRO A 2 -16.92 3.05 -28.51
C PRO A 2 -15.73 3.39 -27.63
N SER A 3 -15.49 4.68 -27.46
CA SER A 3 -14.50 5.27 -26.56
C SER A 3 -14.61 4.63 -25.17
N SER A 4 -13.50 4.24 -24.57
CA SER A 4 -13.44 3.64 -23.22
C SER A 4 -14.25 4.48 -22.23
N SER A 5 -15.37 3.94 -21.74
CA SER A 5 -16.38 4.70 -21.00
C SER A 5 -16.01 5.00 -19.54
N VAL A 6 -14.73 4.86 -19.18
CA VAL A 6 -14.21 5.05 -17.82
C VAL A 6 -13.13 6.12 -17.89
N ARG A 7 -13.38 7.27 -17.25
CA ARG A 7 -12.41 8.35 -17.11
C ARG A 7 -11.47 8.04 -15.94
N PRO A 8 -10.15 7.86 -16.18
CA PRO A 8 -9.19 7.57 -15.11
C PRO A 8 -9.17 8.64 -14.02
N GLU A 9 -9.33 9.91 -14.36
CA GLU A 9 -9.36 11.03 -13.42
C GLU A 9 -10.54 10.97 -12.43
N VAL A 10 -11.68 10.43 -12.85
CA VAL A 10 -12.82 10.21 -11.95
C VAL A 10 -12.55 9.03 -11.04
N VAL A 11 -11.96 7.96 -11.58
CA VAL A 11 -11.60 6.76 -10.80
C VAL A 11 -10.61 7.14 -9.70
N LEU A 12 -9.57 7.90 -10.03
CA LEU A 12 -8.57 8.40 -9.07
C LEU A 12 -9.22 9.24 -7.96
N LEU A 13 -10.14 10.14 -8.30
CA LEU A 13 -10.86 10.93 -7.29
C LEU A 13 -11.75 10.09 -6.38
N ILE A 14 -12.34 9.00 -6.89
CA ILE A 14 -13.13 8.10 -6.06
C ILE A 14 -12.21 7.31 -5.13
N THR A 15 -11.06 6.84 -5.61
CA THR A 15 -10.09 6.08 -4.79
C THR A 15 -9.46 6.93 -3.68
N ASP A 16 -9.28 8.23 -3.93
CA ASP A 16 -8.70 9.17 -2.98
C ASP A 16 -9.73 9.87 -2.07
N LEU A 17 -10.99 9.44 -2.08
CA LEU A 17 -12.03 10.05 -1.27
C LEU A 17 -11.97 9.55 0.19
N ASP A 18 -11.70 10.46 1.13
CA ASP A 18 -11.77 10.21 2.58
C ASP A 18 -13.22 10.16 3.05
N LEU A 19 -13.77 8.94 3.11
CA LEU A 19 -15.12 8.66 3.61
C LEU A 19 -15.19 8.58 5.14
N ALA A 20 -14.05 8.49 5.83
CA ALA A 20 -13.98 8.35 7.29
C ALA A 20 -14.01 9.71 8.00
N ARG A 21 -13.69 10.80 7.29
CA ARG A 21 -13.71 12.15 7.84
C ARG A 21 -15.13 12.65 8.08
N HIS A 22 -15.42 12.93 9.35
CA HIS A 22 -16.74 13.38 9.81
C HIS A 22 -16.83 14.87 10.17
N GLU A 23 -15.78 15.65 9.91
CA GLU A 23 -15.73 17.09 10.27
C GLU A 23 -16.83 17.89 9.57
N ASP A 24 -17.06 17.64 8.28
CA ASP A 24 -18.16 18.23 7.50
C ASP A 24 -18.69 17.20 6.49
N PRO A 25 -19.82 16.53 6.78
CA PRO A 25 -20.44 15.56 5.88
C PRO A 25 -20.89 16.14 4.53
N SER A 26 -20.91 17.47 4.38
CA SER A 26 -21.25 18.15 3.13
C SER A 26 -20.05 18.37 2.20
N ARG A 27 -18.83 18.04 2.66
CA ARG A 27 -17.59 18.21 1.91
C ARG A 27 -16.92 16.86 1.65
N CYS A 28 -16.26 16.80 0.51
CA CYS A 28 -15.38 15.68 0.15
C CYS A 28 -13.94 16.11 0.43
N TYR A 29 -13.16 15.19 0.98
CA TYR A 29 -11.76 15.40 1.30
C TYR A 29 -10.93 14.33 0.62
N HIS A 30 -9.71 14.70 0.24
CA HIS A 30 -8.66 13.78 -0.15
C HIS A 30 -8.20 12.98 1.08
N LEU A 31 -7.58 11.82 0.88
CA LEU A 31 -7.03 11.02 1.99
C LEU A 31 -5.93 11.77 2.75
N ASP A 32 -5.22 12.69 2.09
CA ASP A 32 -4.24 13.60 2.71
C ASP A 32 -4.89 14.68 3.60
N GLY A 33 -6.21 14.82 3.50
CA GLY A 33 -7.03 15.72 4.28
C GLY A 33 -7.30 17.10 3.70
N HIS A 34 -6.82 17.40 2.49
CA HIS A 34 -7.22 18.61 1.79
C HIS A 34 -8.66 18.49 1.27
N PRO A 35 -9.46 19.57 1.30
CA PRO A 35 -10.78 19.54 0.71
C PRO A 35 -10.70 19.50 -0.82
N PHE A 36 -11.65 18.79 -1.44
CA PHE A 36 -11.77 18.76 -2.90
C PHE A 36 -12.01 20.16 -3.46
N THR A 37 -11.39 20.44 -4.60
CA THR A 37 -11.62 21.64 -5.39
C THR A 37 -13.00 21.62 -6.06
N THR A 38 -13.45 22.79 -6.51
CA THR A 38 -14.70 22.89 -7.29
C THR A 38 -14.67 22.04 -8.56
N ALA A 39 -13.51 21.92 -9.21
CA ALA A 39 -13.37 21.10 -10.43
C ALA A 39 -13.54 19.61 -10.12
N GLU A 40 -12.97 19.13 -9.01
CA GLU A 40 -13.07 17.73 -8.59
C GLU A 40 -14.49 17.38 -8.15
N HIS A 41 -15.17 18.29 -7.45
CA HIS A 41 -16.60 18.15 -7.15
C HIS A 41 -17.45 18.06 -8.41
N GLN A 42 -17.20 18.90 -9.41
CA GLN A 42 -17.90 18.84 -10.69
C GLN A 42 -17.63 17.51 -11.40
N LEU A 43 -16.39 17.05 -11.38
CA LEU A 43 -16.00 15.80 -12.00
C LEU A 43 -16.72 14.60 -11.34
N LEU A 44 -16.70 14.51 -10.00
CA LEU A 44 -17.44 13.51 -9.23
C LEU A 44 -18.96 13.60 -9.45
N SER A 45 -19.53 14.80 -9.63
CA SER A 45 -20.97 14.96 -9.87
C SER A 45 -21.46 14.29 -11.16
N THR A 46 -20.54 14.00 -12.08
CA THR A 46 -20.82 13.36 -13.37
C THR A 46 -20.36 11.90 -13.43
N MET A 47 -19.96 11.32 -12.30
CA MET A 47 -19.42 9.95 -12.28
C MET A 47 -20.46 8.93 -12.74
N THR A 48 -19.99 7.91 -13.46
CA THR A 48 -20.81 6.82 -13.98
C THR A 48 -20.72 5.59 -13.08
N PRO A 49 -21.73 4.69 -13.11
CA PRO A 49 -21.65 3.41 -12.41
C PRO A 49 -20.44 2.56 -12.83
N ALA A 50 -19.98 2.68 -14.08
CA ALA A 50 -18.80 1.99 -14.58
C ALA A 50 -17.51 2.51 -13.93
N GLU A 51 -17.40 3.83 -13.71
CA GLU A 51 -16.27 4.45 -13.01
C GLU A 51 -16.27 4.09 -11.52
N ILE A 52 -17.44 4.06 -10.88
CA ILE A 52 -17.56 3.60 -9.49
C ILE A 52 -17.13 2.13 -9.37
N ALA A 53 -17.53 1.27 -10.31
CA ALA A 53 -17.13 -0.13 -10.32
C ALA A 53 -15.62 -0.30 -10.54
N ALA A 54 -15.02 0.51 -11.41
CA ALA A 54 -13.57 0.53 -11.63
C ALA A 54 -12.81 0.98 -10.38
N ALA A 55 -13.26 2.05 -9.72
CA ALA A 55 -12.66 2.53 -8.47
C ALA A 55 -12.75 1.50 -7.35
N LYS A 56 -13.90 0.83 -7.18
CA LYS A 56 -14.03 -0.28 -6.21
C LYS A 56 -13.12 -1.45 -6.52
N ALA A 57 -12.93 -1.78 -7.79
CA ALA A 57 -12.00 -2.83 -8.18
C ALA A 57 -10.55 -2.44 -7.85
N GLN A 58 -10.18 -1.18 -8.08
CA GLN A 58 -8.87 -0.64 -7.72
C GLN A 58 -8.63 -0.66 -6.21
N MET A 59 -9.56 -0.11 -5.41
CA MET A 59 -9.49 -0.15 -3.94
C MET A 59 -9.32 -1.57 -3.41
N ARG A 60 -10.05 -2.54 -3.97
CA ARG A 60 -9.92 -3.94 -3.55
C ARG A 60 -8.54 -4.51 -3.87
N LEU A 61 -7.97 -4.19 -5.04
CA LEU A 61 -6.61 -4.62 -5.40
C LEU A 61 -5.56 -4.00 -4.46
N GLU A 62 -5.76 -2.74 -4.06
CA GLU A 62 -4.91 -2.07 -3.08
C GLU A 62 -5.02 -2.73 -1.70
N ASP A 63 -6.24 -2.99 -1.21
CA ASP A 63 -6.48 -3.70 0.05
C ASP A 63 -5.93 -5.14 0.04
N GLU A 64 -6.02 -5.84 -1.09
CA GLU A 64 -5.47 -7.19 -1.27
C GLU A 64 -3.93 -7.14 -1.25
N TRP A 65 -3.34 -6.20 -1.98
CA TRP A 65 -1.91 -5.98 -2.01
C TRP A 65 -1.35 -5.61 -0.63
N GLU A 66 -1.99 -4.70 0.11
CA GLU A 66 -1.59 -4.30 1.45
C GLU A 66 -1.62 -5.50 2.42
N ARG A 67 -2.67 -6.32 2.35
CA ARG A 67 -2.76 -7.54 3.18
C ARG A 67 -1.71 -8.59 2.83
N GLU A 68 -1.44 -8.79 1.54
CA GLU A 68 -0.37 -9.70 1.11
C GLU A 68 1.00 -9.21 1.60
N LEU A 69 1.22 -7.90 1.55
CA LEU A 69 2.45 -7.26 1.99
C LEU A 69 2.65 -7.38 3.50
N ASP A 70 1.61 -7.14 4.30
CA ASP A 70 1.64 -7.35 5.75
C ASP A 70 1.93 -8.82 6.10
N ALA A 71 1.27 -9.76 5.42
CA ALA A 71 1.54 -11.18 5.62
C ALA A 71 3.00 -11.54 5.27
N MET A 72 3.60 -10.92 4.25
CA MET A 72 5.00 -11.10 3.90
C MET A 72 5.95 -10.49 4.95
N LYS A 73 5.61 -9.32 5.52
CA LYS A 73 6.37 -8.73 6.64
C LYS A 73 6.35 -9.63 7.86
N ASP A 74 5.18 -10.14 8.22
CA ASP A 74 5.01 -11.07 9.34
C ASP A 74 5.85 -12.35 9.11
N ALA A 75 5.76 -12.94 7.92
CA ALA A 75 6.57 -14.10 7.56
C ALA A 75 8.08 -13.82 7.63
N PHE A 76 8.52 -12.63 7.22
CA PHE A 76 9.92 -12.20 7.31
C PHE A 76 10.39 -12.10 8.77
N VAL A 77 9.58 -11.49 9.64
CA VAL A 77 9.87 -11.37 11.06
C VAL A 77 9.91 -12.75 11.73
N GLU A 78 8.92 -13.61 11.47
CA GLU A 78 8.88 -14.97 12.01
C GLU A 78 10.12 -15.79 11.60
N LEU A 79 10.50 -15.71 10.33
CA LEU A 79 11.68 -16.38 9.79
C LEU A 79 12.95 -15.92 10.53
N LEU A 80 13.13 -14.63 10.74
CA LEU A 80 14.28 -14.10 11.48
C LEU A 80 14.26 -14.52 12.95
N MET A 81 13.10 -14.45 13.61
CA MET A 81 12.94 -14.78 15.03
C MET A 81 13.28 -16.25 15.33
N LYS A 82 13.00 -17.17 14.39
CA LYS A 82 13.40 -18.58 14.48
C LYS A 82 14.90 -18.77 14.75
N TYR A 83 15.72 -17.89 14.17
CA TYR A 83 17.18 -17.96 14.26
C TYR A 83 17.74 -17.06 15.36
N PHE A 84 17.20 -15.86 15.56
CA PHE A 84 17.61 -14.98 16.66
C PHE A 84 17.42 -15.64 18.03
N ALA A 85 16.38 -16.47 18.21
CA ALA A 85 16.18 -17.23 19.44
C ALA A 85 17.35 -18.17 19.80
N ARG A 86 18.24 -18.49 18.84
CA ARG A 86 19.39 -19.40 19.01
C ARG A 86 20.71 -18.65 19.10
N LEU A 87 20.70 -17.35 18.89
CA LEU A 87 21.89 -16.52 18.80
C LEU A 87 22.12 -15.73 20.11
N PRO A 88 23.38 -15.39 20.43
CA PRO A 88 23.68 -14.52 21.56
C PRO A 88 22.99 -13.16 21.45
N LYS A 89 22.72 -12.54 22.60
CA LYS A 89 22.22 -11.16 22.63
C LYS A 89 23.21 -10.23 21.94
N GLY A 90 22.70 -9.36 21.07
CA GLY A 90 23.52 -8.43 20.26
C GLY A 90 23.92 -8.97 18.89
N SER A 91 23.47 -10.19 18.53
CA SER A 91 23.62 -10.70 17.17
C SER A 91 22.80 -9.87 16.19
N VAL A 92 23.26 -9.81 14.95
CA VAL A 92 22.63 -9.03 13.87
C VAL A 92 22.01 -9.95 12.81
N VAL A 93 21.28 -9.38 11.85
CA VAL A 93 20.57 -10.15 10.81
C VAL A 93 21.54 -11.02 9.99
N SER A 94 22.78 -10.55 9.74
CA SER A 94 23.77 -11.38 9.04
C SER A 94 24.14 -12.65 9.79
N ASP A 95 24.14 -12.62 11.13
CA ASP A 95 24.43 -13.80 11.95
C ASP A 95 23.28 -14.82 11.85
N ALA A 96 22.03 -14.34 11.82
CA ALA A 96 20.85 -15.18 11.59
C ALA A 96 20.90 -15.82 10.20
N VAL A 97 21.20 -15.01 9.17
CA VAL A 97 21.35 -15.47 7.79
C VAL A 97 22.48 -16.49 7.64
N ALA A 98 23.58 -16.36 8.40
CA ALA A 98 24.70 -17.31 8.33
C ALA A 98 24.34 -18.73 8.79
N ILE A 99 23.35 -18.87 9.68
CA ILE A 99 22.92 -20.17 10.24
C ILE A 99 21.61 -20.70 9.64
N MET A 100 21.03 -19.98 8.67
CA MET A 100 19.83 -20.42 7.94
C MET A 100 20.08 -21.70 7.13
N THR A 101 19.04 -22.53 7.03
CA THR A 101 19.00 -23.59 6.01
C THR A 101 18.95 -22.97 4.62
N ASP A 102 19.29 -23.74 3.58
CA ASP A 102 19.25 -23.26 2.20
C ASP A 102 17.81 -22.87 1.76
N GLU A 103 16.81 -23.60 2.26
CA GLU A 103 15.39 -23.28 2.05
C GLU A 103 15.02 -21.94 2.69
N ASP A 104 15.34 -21.76 3.96
CA ASP A 104 15.05 -20.52 4.70
C ASP A 104 15.83 -19.33 4.15
N ARG A 105 17.06 -19.56 3.66
CA ARG A 105 17.85 -18.53 2.97
C ARG A 105 17.18 -18.09 1.66
N THR A 106 16.66 -19.04 0.90
CA THR A 106 15.94 -18.74 -0.36
C THR A 106 14.69 -17.91 -0.07
N GLU A 107 13.94 -18.27 0.98
CA GLU A 107 12.75 -17.51 1.37
C GLU A 107 13.12 -16.13 1.93
N TYR A 108 14.20 -16.02 2.72
CA TYR A 108 14.74 -14.73 3.17
C TYR A 108 15.08 -13.81 1.98
N GLU A 109 15.78 -14.31 0.97
CA GLU A 109 16.14 -13.53 -0.22
C GLU A 109 14.93 -13.09 -1.05
N ARG A 110 13.84 -13.86 -1.03
CA ARG A 110 12.57 -13.49 -1.65
C ARG A 110 11.89 -12.38 -0.87
N LEU A 111 11.75 -12.55 0.45
CA LEU A 111 11.03 -11.60 1.33
C LEU A 111 11.76 -10.26 1.48
N VAL A 112 13.09 -10.27 1.64
CA VAL A 112 13.88 -9.05 1.86
C VAL A 112 13.77 -8.07 0.69
N LYS A 113 13.64 -8.56 -0.55
CA LYS A 113 13.48 -7.70 -1.74
C LYS A 113 12.15 -6.95 -1.73
N ILE A 114 11.11 -7.58 -1.18
CA ILE A 114 9.76 -7.02 -1.14
C ILE A 114 9.68 -5.98 -0.03
N VAL A 115 10.19 -6.31 1.17
CA VAL A 115 10.20 -5.40 2.31
C VAL A 115 11.08 -4.16 2.05
N THR A 116 12.28 -4.34 1.49
CA THR A 116 13.17 -3.20 1.20
C THR A 116 12.66 -2.29 0.08
N ALA A 117 11.92 -2.84 -0.90
CA ALA A 117 11.27 -2.02 -1.92
C ALA A 117 10.19 -1.12 -1.31
N GLN A 118 9.41 -1.63 -0.35
CA GLN A 118 8.44 -0.82 0.38
C GLN A 118 9.09 0.24 1.25
N ASP A 119 10.07 -0.12 2.09
CA ASP A 119 10.79 0.86 2.93
C ASP A 119 11.36 2.01 2.07
N THR A 120 11.82 1.69 0.86
CA THR A 120 12.31 2.69 -0.10
C THR A 120 11.18 3.58 -0.64
N MET A 121 10.02 3.01 -0.96
CA MET A 121 8.86 3.77 -1.42
C MET A 121 8.26 4.66 -0.32
N GLU A 122 8.14 4.14 0.91
CA GLU A 122 7.69 4.90 2.09
C GLU A 122 8.68 6.02 2.41
N TYR A 123 9.98 5.73 2.43
CA TYR A 123 11.01 6.75 2.61
C TYR A 123 10.94 7.86 1.54
N LEU A 124 10.75 7.49 0.26
CA LEU A 124 10.60 8.47 -0.81
C LEU A 124 9.29 9.27 -0.69
N ALA A 125 8.19 8.65 -0.29
CA ALA A 125 6.93 9.35 -0.06
C ALA A 125 7.06 10.38 1.07
N GLU A 126 7.71 10.02 2.17
CA GLU A 126 7.94 10.92 3.32
C GLU A 126 8.97 12.04 3.05
N HIS A 127 9.91 11.83 2.13
CA HIS A 127 11.06 12.74 1.92
C HIS A 127 11.09 13.42 0.55
N SER A 128 10.11 13.18 -0.33
CA SER A 128 9.99 13.86 -1.62
C SER A 128 9.25 15.20 -1.56
N GLU A 129 8.76 15.61 -0.38
CA GLU A 129 8.13 16.92 -0.15
C GLU A 129 9.09 18.03 0.33
N ASN A 130 10.38 17.98 -0.04
CA ASN A 130 11.36 19.05 0.25
C ASN A 130 11.93 19.72 -1.00
#